data_AF-A0A1B0GQT0-F1
#
_entry.id   AF-A0A1B0GQT0-F1
#
_cell.length_a   1.000
_cell.length_b   1.000
_cell.length_c   1.000
_cell.angle_alpha   90.00
_cell.angle_beta   90.00
_cell.angle_gamma   90.00
#
_symmetry.space_group_name_H-M   'P 1'
#
loop_
_entity.id
_entity.type
_entity.pdbx_description
1 polymer ?
#
loop_
_entity_poly.entity_id
_entity_poly.type
_entity_poly.pdbx_seq_one_letter_code
_entity_poly.pdbx_strand_id
1 'polypeptide(L)'
;GRLCVLKVLCSFLHQNTQYLVQFLCQKHFYRMSDTMDNVEIEGEKWGFPLKEIYRLALKFYKEKLGKAVYISYEDNLKLVAFTQQTTHGPLDPDKTPPIGVLDVIGRDRRLAWQQLGDIGRGQAMQGFIDLLDRLCPTFKPYAEAIRKDKEEKLKQAEQDQQLERERQALEQLQLEEQKRIDDEKNKAEQQKRQLQNVRVPTHEGGSCLFWEFATDSYDIGFGVYFEWGKTNTSEVSVHISESDDEDDLGEDEEDLDSSDIATVDDLESGPLQTIVPSSMQNKPPISIIVPIYRRDCQNEVYAGSHVYPGEGVYLLKFDNSYSLWRSKTLYYRVFYTR
;
A
#
# COMPACT_ATOMS: atom_id res chain seq x y z
N GLY A 1 61.42 36.00 -33.41
CA GLY A 1 60.46 36.46 -32.40
C GLY A 1 59.03 36.48 -32.91
N ARG A 2 58.66 37.46 -33.76
CA ARG A 2 57.24 37.72 -34.13
C ARG A 2 56.57 36.66 -35.03
N LEU A 3 57.33 35.89 -35.81
CA LEU A 3 56.78 34.80 -36.66
C LEU A 3 56.39 33.53 -35.88
N CYS A 4 57.03 33.26 -34.74
CA CYS A 4 56.70 32.11 -33.88
C CYS A 4 55.39 32.33 -33.11
N VAL A 5 55.15 33.56 -32.67
CA VAL A 5 53.94 33.94 -31.91
C VAL A 5 52.69 33.88 -32.79
N LEU A 6 52.79 34.28 -34.07
CA LEU A 6 51.69 34.13 -35.04
C LEU A 6 51.35 32.66 -35.35
N LYS A 7 52.36 31.76 -35.45
CA LYS A 7 52.12 30.33 -35.68
C LYS A 7 51.42 29.67 -34.49
N VAL A 8 51.78 30.04 -33.26
CA VAL A 8 51.14 29.51 -32.04
C VAL A 8 49.72 30.05 -31.89
N LEU A 9 49.49 31.35 -32.12
CA LEU A 9 48.13 31.94 -32.11
C LEU A 9 47.24 31.37 -33.21
N CYS A 10 47.77 31.12 -34.41
CA CYS A 10 47.01 30.54 -35.51
C CYS A 10 46.61 29.09 -35.20
N SER A 11 47.51 28.25 -34.67
CA SER A 11 47.16 26.89 -34.21
C SER A 11 46.17 26.89 -33.05
N PHE A 12 46.29 27.83 -32.11
CA PHE A 12 45.39 27.95 -30.95
C PHE A 12 43.99 28.46 -31.35
N LEU A 13 43.90 29.33 -32.35
CA LEU A 13 42.64 29.77 -32.96
C LEU A 13 42.02 28.67 -33.83
N HIS A 14 42.82 27.86 -34.52
CA HIS A 14 42.34 26.72 -35.31
C HIS A 14 41.73 25.61 -34.44
N GLN A 15 42.35 25.32 -33.30
CA GLN A 15 41.85 24.33 -32.36
C GLN A 15 40.58 24.82 -31.66
N ASN A 16 40.51 26.10 -31.26
CA ASN A 16 39.32 26.68 -30.61
C ASN A 16 38.14 26.91 -31.57
N THR A 17 38.37 27.21 -32.84
CA THR A 17 37.29 27.34 -33.83
C THR A 17 36.63 25.99 -34.16
N GLN A 18 37.38 24.88 -34.09
CA GLN A 18 36.78 23.54 -34.19
C GLN A 18 35.80 23.26 -33.04
N TYR A 19 36.16 23.61 -31.80
CA TYR A 19 35.28 23.44 -30.63
C TYR A 19 34.07 24.38 -30.68
N LEU A 20 34.22 25.61 -31.16
CA LEU A 20 33.14 26.61 -31.18
C LEU A 20 32.04 26.26 -32.19
N VAL A 21 32.41 25.76 -33.38
CA VAL A 21 31.43 25.28 -34.39
C VAL A 21 30.71 24.02 -33.91
N GLN A 22 31.41 23.15 -33.18
CA GLN A 22 30.84 21.95 -32.55
C GLN A 22 29.86 22.30 -31.42
N PHE A 23 30.11 23.40 -30.68
CA PHE A 23 29.25 23.90 -29.61
C PHE A 23 27.99 24.63 -30.11
N LEU A 24 28.08 25.36 -31.23
CA LEU A 24 26.92 26.06 -31.81
C LEU A 24 25.94 25.10 -32.50
N CYS A 25 26.43 24.00 -33.09
CA CYS A 25 25.59 22.91 -33.60
C CYS A 25 24.82 22.19 -32.47
N GLN A 26 25.31 22.27 -31.22
CA GLN A 26 24.76 21.57 -30.06
C GLN A 26 23.46 22.16 -29.48
N LYS A 27 23.22 23.47 -29.61
CA LYS A 27 21.98 24.10 -29.08
C LYS A 27 20.75 23.86 -29.95
N HIS A 28 20.92 23.64 -31.26
CA HIS A 28 19.82 23.29 -32.15
C HIS A 28 19.44 21.79 -32.08
N PHE A 29 20.34 20.95 -31.61
CA PHE A 29 20.17 19.49 -31.52
C PHE A 29 19.03 19.03 -30.59
N TYR A 30 18.65 19.83 -29.58
CA TYR A 30 17.65 19.43 -28.58
C TYR A 30 16.21 19.81 -28.93
N ARG A 31 15.96 20.57 -30.01
CA ARG A 31 14.64 21.19 -30.23
C ARG A 31 13.84 20.68 -31.43
N MET A 32 14.36 19.74 -32.23
CA MET A 32 13.65 19.32 -33.44
C MET A 32 13.97 17.89 -33.86
N SER A 33 13.18 16.92 -33.39
CA SER A 33 12.86 15.72 -34.19
C SER A 33 11.63 14.99 -33.61
N ASP A 34 10.45 15.58 -33.79
CA ASP A 34 9.20 14.81 -33.89
C ASP A 34 8.60 15.16 -35.24
N THR A 35 8.78 14.25 -36.21
CA THR A 35 7.86 13.91 -37.31
C THR A 35 8.61 13.09 -38.36
N MET A 36 8.15 11.85 -38.51
CA MET A 36 8.15 10.96 -39.70
C MET A 36 9.43 10.80 -40.52
N ASP A 37 10.01 9.59 -40.46
CA ASP A 37 10.10 8.68 -41.61
C ASP A 37 10.55 7.30 -41.13
N ASN A 38 9.64 6.32 -41.23
CA ASN A 38 9.93 4.90 -41.12
C ASN A 38 10.58 4.47 -42.44
N VAL A 39 11.91 4.52 -42.51
CA VAL A 39 12.65 3.74 -43.49
C VAL A 39 13.26 2.59 -42.70
N GLU A 40 12.72 1.39 -42.89
CA GLU A 40 13.38 0.13 -42.51
C GLU A 40 14.68 0.02 -43.30
N ILE A 41 15.75 0.61 -42.76
CA ILE A 41 17.12 0.37 -43.21
C ILE A 41 17.71 -0.63 -42.22
N GLU A 42 17.82 -1.87 -42.70
CA GLU A 42 18.49 -3.05 -42.11
C GLU A 42 19.00 -2.89 -40.67
N GLY A 43 18.07 -3.00 -39.71
CA GLY A 43 18.35 -3.03 -38.27
C GLY A 43 18.96 -4.36 -37.77
N GLU A 44 19.19 -5.33 -38.65
CA GLU A 44 19.66 -6.66 -38.29
C GLU A 44 21.11 -6.68 -37.78
N LYS A 45 21.99 -5.83 -38.34
CA LYS A 45 23.42 -5.83 -37.96
C LYS A 45 23.65 -5.42 -36.50
N TRP A 46 22.80 -4.55 -35.95
CA TRP A 46 23.02 -3.90 -34.66
C TRP A 46 22.00 -4.30 -33.59
N GLY A 47 20.82 -4.80 -33.97
CA GLY A 47 19.75 -5.14 -33.03
C GLY A 47 19.18 -3.92 -32.29
N PHE A 48 19.27 -2.75 -32.91
CA PHE A 48 18.69 -1.48 -32.45
C PHE A 48 17.96 -0.82 -33.62
N PRO A 49 16.90 -0.04 -33.36
CA PRO A 49 16.37 0.89 -34.35
C PRO A 49 17.49 1.83 -34.84
N LEU A 50 17.51 2.16 -36.13
CA LEU A 50 18.55 3.00 -36.76
C LEU A 50 18.84 4.29 -35.96
N LYS A 51 17.78 4.95 -35.47
CA LYS A 51 17.88 6.17 -34.67
C LYS A 51 18.59 5.94 -33.33
N GLU A 52 18.39 4.79 -32.69
CA GLU A 52 19.02 4.45 -31.42
C GLU A 52 20.51 4.15 -31.58
N ILE A 53 20.87 3.32 -32.57
CA ILE A 53 22.28 3.02 -32.85
C ILE A 53 23.03 4.27 -33.33
N TYR A 54 22.40 5.15 -34.12
CA TYR A 54 22.99 6.43 -34.52
C TYR A 54 23.29 7.34 -33.31
N ARG A 55 22.41 7.39 -32.31
CA ARG A 55 22.67 8.14 -31.06
C ARG A 55 23.83 7.55 -30.27
N LEU A 56 23.90 6.21 -30.17
CA LEU A 56 25.04 5.52 -29.53
C LEU A 56 26.34 5.78 -30.29
N ALA A 57 26.31 5.76 -31.61
CA ALA A 57 27.44 6.09 -32.49
C ALA A 57 27.93 7.52 -32.27
N LEU A 58 27.03 8.51 -32.23
CA LEU A 58 27.39 9.90 -31.93
C LEU A 58 27.99 10.06 -30.53
N LYS A 59 27.44 9.36 -29.52
CA LYS A 59 27.98 9.39 -28.16
C LYS A 59 29.39 8.80 -28.12
N PHE A 60 29.57 7.64 -28.71
CA PHE A 60 30.87 6.97 -28.82
C PHE A 60 31.90 7.83 -29.56
N TYR A 61 31.51 8.41 -30.70
CA TYR A 61 32.35 9.32 -31.48
C TYR A 61 32.81 10.53 -30.65
N LYS A 62 31.90 11.18 -29.91
CA LYS A 62 32.24 12.32 -29.03
C LYS A 62 33.17 11.93 -27.87
N GLU A 63 32.98 10.75 -27.30
CA GLU A 63 33.80 10.27 -26.16
C GLU A 63 35.20 9.84 -26.58
N LYS A 64 35.35 9.29 -27.80
CA LYS A 64 36.61 8.73 -28.31
C LYS A 64 37.45 9.72 -29.11
N LEU A 65 36.84 10.76 -29.67
CA LEU A 65 37.56 11.86 -30.33
C LEU A 65 38.54 12.53 -29.36
N GLY A 66 39.83 12.50 -29.72
CA GLY A 66 40.92 13.17 -29.00
C GLY A 66 41.43 12.46 -27.74
N LYS A 67 40.90 11.28 -27.38
CA LYS A 67 41.30 10.55 -26.16
C LYS A 67 41.89 9.16 -26.41
N ALA A 68 41.48 8.44 -27.47
CA ALA A 68 41.93 7.05 -27.67
C ALA A 68 41.98 6.56 -29.14
N VAL A 69 41.44 7.30 -30.10
CA VAL A 69 41.43 6.90 -31.52
C VAL A 69 41.86 8.08 -32.40
N TYR A 70 42.82 7.84 -33.28
CA TYR A 70 43.25 8.79 -34.30
C TYR A 70 42.37 8.62 -35.54
N ILE A 71 41.39 9.50 -35.71
CA ILE A 71 40.60 9.59 -36.94
C ILE A 71 41.35 10.51 -37.89
N SER A 72 41.54 10.08 -39.14
CA SER A 72 42.20 10.91 -40.16
C SER A 72 41.40 12.19 -40.39
N TYR A 73 42.06 13.28 -40.81
CA TYR A 73 41.38 14.53 -41.11
C TYR A 73 40.28 14.33 -42.17
N GLU A 74 40.57 13.54 -43.22
CA GLU A 74 39.63 13.23 -44.28
C GLU A 74 38.42 12.42 -43.78
N ASP A 75 38.64 11.39 -42.98
CA ASP A 75 37.55 10.58 -42.41
C ASP A 75 36.69 11.39 -41.42
N ASN A 76 37.32 12.29 -40.67
CA ASN A 76 36.62 13.21 -39.78
C ASN A 76 35.73 14.20 -40.57
N LEU A 77 36.17 14.68 -41.73
CA LEU A 77 35.34 15.50 -42.63
C LEU A 77 34.12 14.71 -43.11
N LYS A 78 34.28 13.43 -43.47
CA LYS A 78 33.18 12.55 -43.89
C LYS A 78 32.17 12.30 -42.76
N LEU A 79 32.63 12.06 -41.53
CA LEU A 79 31.75 11.90 -40.35
C LEU A 79 30.98 13.19 -40.03
N VAL A 80 31.64 14.34 -40.14
CA VAL A 80 30.98 15.65 -39.97
C VAL A 80 29.96 15.89 -41.09
N ALA A 81 30.30 15.55 -42.33
CA ALA A 81 29.39 15.66 -43.48
C ALA A 81 28.11 14.83 -43.27
N PHE A 82 28.22 13.57 -42.84
CA PHE A 82 27.04 12.75 -42.54
C PHE A 82 26.19 13.31 -41.40
N THR A 83 26.83 13.92 -40.38
CA THR A 83 26.10 14.59 -39.29
C THR A 83 25.33 15.80 -39.81
N GLN A 84 25.95 16.62 -40.66
CA GLN A 84 25.30 17.76 -41.29
C GLN A 84 24.13 17.34 -42.19
N GLN A 85 24.32 16.29 -43.00
CA GLN A 85 23.27 15.74 -43.86
C GLN A 85 22.08 15.18 -43.05
N THR A 86 22.35 14.55 -41.91
CA THR A 86 21.30 14.01 -41.03
C THR A 86 20.44 15.14 -40.42
N THR A 87 21.08 16.24 -40.01
CA THR A 87 20.41 17.37 -39.35
C THR A 87 19.74 18.31 -40.35
N HIS A 88 20.42 18.65 -41.44
CA HIS A 88 20.02 19.71 -42.36
C HIS A 88 19.52 19.20 -43.71
N GLY A 89 19.74 17.92 -44.04
CA GLY A 89 19.50 17.39 -45.38
C GLY A 89 20.62 17.77 -46.35
N PRO A 90 20.38 17.64 -47.67
CA PRO A 90 21.34 18.02 -48.71
C PRO A 90 21.79 19.48 -48.58
N LEU A 91 23.03 19.76 -48.99
CA LEU A 91 23.60 21.11 -48.91
C LEU A 91 22.81 22.08 -49.80
N ASP A 92 22.12 23.02 -49.16
CA ASP A 92 21.41 24.11 -49.83
C ASP A 92 22.30 25.36 -49.92
N PRO A 93 22.69 25.81 -51.13
CA PRO A 93 23.56 26.95 -51.31
C PRO A 93 22.93 28.27 -50.82
N ASP A 94 21.61 28.38 -50.79
CA ASP A 94 20.90 29.62 -50.43
C ASP A 94 20.75 29.78 -48.91
N LYS A 95 20.79 28.66 -48.17
CA LYS A 95 20.67 28.64 -46.70
C LYS A 95 22.01 28.64 -45.98
N THR A 96 23.13 28.50 -46.70
CA THR A 96 24.46 28.42 -46.09
C THR A 96 25.23 29.74 -46.21
N PRO A 97 25.73 30.31 -45.09
CA PRO A 97 26.53 31.54 -45.12
C PRO A 97 27.78 31.39 -46.01
N PRO A 98 28.25 32.46 -46.66
CA PRO A 98 29.46 32.41 -47.48
C PRO A 98 30.69 32.08 -46.62
N ILE A 99 31.53 31.17 -47.10
CA ILE A 99 32.79 30.80 -46.43
C ILE A 99 33.80 31.92 -46.66
N GLY A 100 34.43 32.38 -45.58
CA GLY A 100 35.50 33.39 -45.68
C GLY A 100 36.70 32.88 -46.47
N VAL A 101 37.39 33.78 -47.17
CA VAL A 101 38.50 33.44 -48.10
C VAL A 101 39.64 32.65 -47.41
N LEU A 102 39.82 32.83 -46.10
CA LEU A 102 40.85 32.17 -45.29
C LEU A 102 40.38 30.89 -44.56
N ASP A 103 39.10 30.53 -44.65
CA ASP A 103 38.51 29.37 -43.95
C ASP A 103 38.64 28.08 -44.78
N VAL A 104 39.86 27.54 -44.81
CA VAL A 104 40.21 26.30 -45.54
C VAL A 104 39.48 25.09 -44.95
N ILE A 105 39.37 24.99 -43.62
CA ILE A 105 38.64 23.89 -42.97
C ILE A 105 37.15 23.96 -43.30
N GLY A 106 36.53 25.14 -43.24
CA GLY A 106 35.14 25.30 -43.60
C GLY A 106 34.86 24.94 -45.05
N ARG A 107 35.80 25.26 -45.95
CA ARG A 107 35.75 24.83 -47.35
C ARG A 107 35.78 23.32 -47.49
N ASP A 108 36.73 22.64 -46.84
CA ASP A 108 36.85 21.18 -46.89
C ASP A 108 35.63 20.47 -46.30
N ARG A 109 35.06 20.99 -45.20
CA ARG A 109 33.82 20.48 -44.61
C ARG A 109 32.63 20.62 -45.55
N ARG A 110 32.51 21.76 -46.24
CA ARG A 110 31.42 22.00 -47.19
C ARG A 110 31.57 21.13 -48.43
N LEU A 111 32.80 20.93 -48.93
CA LEU A 111 33.08 20.02 -50.03
C LEU A 111 32.72 18.58 -49.67
N ALA A 112 33.12 18.10 -48.48
CA ALA A 112 32.76 16.77 -48.01
C ALA A 112 31.24 16.58 -47.85
N TRP A 113 30.52 17.61 -47.40
CA TRP A 113 29.06 17.60 -47.32
C TRP A 113 28.42 17.60 -48.72
N GLN A 114 28.92 18.42 -49.64
CA GLN A 114 28.44 18.48 -51.02
C GLN A 114 28.63 17.14 -51.75
N GLN A 115 29.72 16.41 -51.46
CA GLN A 115 29.99 15.08 -52.03
C GLN A 115 28.95 14.02 -51.64
N LEU A 116 28.20 14.21 -50.55
CA LEU A 116 27.12 13.30 -50.16
C LEU A 116 25.88 13.43 -51.06
N GLY A 117 25.74 14.53 -51.81
CA GLY A 117 24.62 14.78 -52.69
C GLY A 117 23.27 14.74 -51.96
N ASP A 118 22.28 14.11 -52.59
CA ASP A 118 20.89 14.09 -52.14
C ASP A 118 20.51 12.85 -51.29
N ILE A 119 21.47 12.26 -50.57
CA ILE A 119 21.17 11.11 -49.71
C ILE A 119 20.17 11.49 -48.60
N GLY A 120 19.23 10.58 -48.33
CA GLY A 120 18.21 10.77 -47.29
C GLY A 120 18.79 10.71 -45.88
N ARG A 121 18.04 11.21 -44.89
CA ARG A 121 18.48 11.25 -43.47
C ARG A 121 18.82 9.86 -42.92
N GLY A 122 18.00 8.84 -43.22
CA GLY A 122 18.27 7.46 -42.79
C GLY A 122 19.57 6.91 -43.39
N GLN A 123 19.80 7.16 -44.68
CA GLN A 123 21.04 6.76 -45.36
C GLN A 123 22.26 7.50 -44.81
N ALA A 124 22.11 8.78 -44.45
CA ALA A 124 23.17 9.54 -43.81
C ALA A 124 23.50 9.01 -42.39
N MET A 125 22.49 8.61 -41.61
CA MET A 125 22.69 7.95 -40.32
C MET A 125 23.41 6.61 -40.49
N GLN A 126 22.99 5.80 -41.46
CA GLN A 126 23.61 4.51 -41.76
C GLN A 126 25.07 4.69 -42.20
N GLY A 127 25.33 5.61 -43.13
CA GLY A 127 26.67 5.92 -43.61
C GLY A 127 27.61 6.42 -42.51
N PHE A 128 27.09 7.19 -41.54
CA PHE A 128 27.84 7.56 -40.35
C PHE A 128 28.22 6.34 -39.50
N ILE A 129 27.26 5.44 -39.25
CA ILE A 129 27.47 4.24 -38.44
C ILE A 129 28.48 3.30 -39.10
N ASP A 130 28.34 3.04 -40.40
CA ASP A 130 29.24 2.13 -41.13
C ASP A 130 30.65 2.70 -41.25
N LEU A 131 30.78 4.02 -41.46
CA LEU A 131 32.08 4.69 -41.44
C LEU A 131 32.70 4.62 -40.03
N LEU A 132 31.92 4.85 -38.97
CA LEU A 132 32.41 4.77 -37.60
C LEU A 132 32.82 3.35 -37.20
N ASP A 133 32.04 2.33 -37.58
CA ASP A 133 32.34 0.91 -37.35
C ASP A 133 33.64 0.49 -38.04
N ARG A 134 33.85 0.94 -39.28
CA ARG A 134 35.09 0.70 -40.03
C ARG A 134 36.30 1.37 -39.39
N LEU A 135 36.16 2.61 -38.90
CA LEU A 135 37.25 3.37 -38.29
C LEU A 135 37.54 2.93 -36.86
N CYS A 136 36.51 2.45 -36.15
CA CYS A 136 36.56 2.09 -34.74
C CYS A 136 35.93 0.70 -34.52
N PRO A 137 36.70 -0.39 -34.68
CA PRO A 137 36.20 -1.75 -34.43
C PRO A 137 35.70 -1.99 -33.00
N THR A 138 36.04 -1.11 -32.05
CA THR A 138 35.56 -1.14 -30.67
C THR A 138 34.12 -0.63 -30.50
N PHE A 139 33.54 -0.01 -31.52
CA PHE A 139 32.15 0.47 -31.48
C PHE A 139 31.13 -0.68 -31.43
N LYS A 140 31.37 -1.77 -32.17
CA LYS A 140 30.49 -2.94 -32.17
C LYS A 140 30.39 -3.62 -30.79
N PRO A 141 31.49 -3.98 -30.12
CA PRO A 141 31.44 -4.46 -28.74
C PRO A 141 30.79 -3.48 -27.75
N TYR A 142 30.97 -2.15 -27.95
CA TYR A 142 30.35 -1.13 -27.12
C TYR A 142 28.81 -1.13 -27.26
N ALA A 143 28.30 -1.18 -28.49
CA ALA A 143 26.87 -1.21 -28.74
C ALA A 143 26.22 -2.50 -28.22
N GLU A 144 26.87 -3.66 -28.42
CA GLU A 144 26.41 -4.96 -27.92
C GLU A 144 26.36 -5.00 -26.38
N ALA A 145 27.36 -4.45 -25.70
CA ALA A 145 27.38 -4.37 -24.23
C ALA A 145 26.23 -3.54 -23.67
N ILE A 146 25.93 -2.38 -24.29
CA ILE A 146 24.79 -1.53 -23.88
C ILE A 146 23.46 -2.25 -24.10
N ARG A 147 23.33 -2.99 -25.21
CA ARG A 147 22.11 -3.78 -25.47
C ARG A 147 21.89 -4.81 -24.37
N LYS A 148 22.94 -5.55 -24.04
CA LYS A 148 22.88 -6.62 -23.04
C LYS A 148 22.55 -6.07 -21.64
N ASP A 149 23.18 -4.96 -21.22
CA ASP A 149 22.86 -4.29 -19.95
C ASP A 149 21.38 -3.83 -19.89
N LYS A 150 20.85 -3.31 -21.00
CA LYS A 150 19.44 -2.91 -21.09
C LYS A 150 18.49 -4.12 -20.98
N GLU A 151 18.81 -5.22 -21.64
CA GLU A 151 18.02 -6.46 -21.61
C GLU A 151 18.05 -7.13 -20.23
N GLU A 152 19.22 -7.20 -19.60
CA GLU A 152 19.38 -7.75 -18.25
C GLU A 152 18.61 -6.92 -17.22
N LYS A 153 18.68 -5.58 -17.30
CA LYS A 153 17.89 -4.69 -16.43
C LYS A 153 16.38 -4.86 -16.61
N LEU A 154 15.91 -5.07 -17.85
CA LEU A 154 14.49 -5.30 -18.09
C LEU A 154 14.03 -6.63 -17.48
N LYS A 155 14.79 -7.71 -17.69
CA LYS A 155 14.51 -9.03 -17.09
C LYS A 155 14.54 -8.98 -15.57
N GLN A 156 15.50 -8.27 -14.99
CA GLN A 156 15.59 -8.10 -13.55
C GLN A 156 14.38 -7.32 -13.01
N ALA A 157 13.99 -6.22 -13.65
CA ALA A 157 12.82 -5.44 -13.24
C ALA A 157 11.51 -6.25 -13.34
N GLU A 158 11.35 -7.10 -14.36
CA GLU A 158 10.20 -7.99 -14.48
C GLU A 158 10.17 -9.04 -13.37
N GLN A 159 11.32 -9.64 -13.05
CA GLN A 159 11.45 -10.60 -11.94
C GLN A 159 11.16 -9.96 -10.59
N ASP A 160 11.70 -8.77 -10.32
CA ASP A 160 11.46 -8.03 -9.09
C ASP A 160 9.98 -7.66 -8.96
N GLN A 161 9.33 -7.22 -10.04
CA GLN A 161 7.88 -6.95 -10.07
C GLN A 161 7.03 -8.21 -9.85
N GLN A 162 7.49 -9.37 -10.32
CA GLN A 162 6.78 -10.62 -10.09
C GLN A 162 6.91 -11.08 -8.64
N LEU A 163 8.13 -11.05 -8.08
CA LEU A 163 8.38 -11.39 -6.69
C LEU A 163 7.62 -10.47 -5.72
N GLU A 164 7.56 -9.17 -6.01
CA GLU A 164 6.79 -8.20 -5.24
C GLU A 164 5.30 -8.54 -5.23
N ARG A 165 4.72 -8.88 -6.39
CA ARG A 165 3.32 -9.30 -6.51
C ARG A 165 3.03 -10.59 -5.74
N GLU A 166 3.94 -11.56 -5.83
CA GLU A 166 3.82 -12.82 -5.08
C GLU A 166 3.89 -12.58 -3.57
N ARG A 167 4.79 -11.70 -3.10
CA ARG A 167 4.87 -11.33 -1.67
C ARG A 167 3.59 -10.65 -1.19
N GLN A 168 3.05 -9.70 -1.95
CA GLN A 168 1.81 -9.01 -1.59
C GLN A 168 0.61 -9.95 -1.57
N ALA A 169 0.53 -10.89 -2.53
CA ALA A 169 -0.54 -11.89 -2.54
C ALA A 169 -0.45 -12.84 -1.34
N LEU A 170 0.76 -13.27 -0.97
CA LEU A 170 0.97 -14.12 0.22
C LEU A 170 0.60 -13.39 1.52
N GLU A 171 0.99 -12.12 1.65
CA GLU A 171 0.65 -11.30 2.81
C GLU A 171 -0.86 -11.07 2.94
N GLN A 172 -1.55 -10.82 1.82
CA GLN A 172 -3.02 -10.72 1.80
C GLN A 172 -3.69 -12.03 2.23
N LEU A 173 -3.24 -13.18 1.72
CA LEU A 173 -3.76 -14.49 2.10
C LEU A 173 -3.55 -14.76 3.60
N GLN A 174 -2.38 -14.43 4.15
CA GLN A 174 -2.10 -14.57 5.59
C GLN A 174 -3.00 -13.67 6.43
N LEU A 175 -3.23 -12.42 6.00
CA LEU A 175 -4.11 -11.50 6.71
C LEU A 175 -5.58 -11.96 6.66
N GLU A 176 -6.04 -12.48 5.52
CA GLU A 176 -7.37 -13.07 5.38
C GLU A 176 -7.54 -14.31 6.26
N GLU A 177 -6.56 -15.21 6.29
CA GLU A 177 -6.56 -16.38 7.17
C GLU A 177 -6.57 -15.98 8.64
N GLN A 178 -5.73 -15.02 9.04
CA GLN A 178 -5.68 -14.52 10.41
C GLN A 178 -7.01 -13.88 10.81
N LYS A 179 -7.61 -13.04 9.94
CA LYS A 179 -8.95 -12.48 10.18
C LYS A 179 -10.00 -13.58 10.37
N ARG A 180 -9.98 -14.62 9.54
CA ARG A 180 -10.91 -15.75 9.70
C ARG A 180 -10.74 -16.46 11.04
N ILE A 181 -9.50 -16.67 11.47
CA ILE A 181 -9.19 -17.27 12.78
C ILE A 181 -9.67 -16.36 13.91
N ASP A 182 -9.42 -15.06 13.81
CA ASP A 182 -9.84 -14.07 14.81
C ASP A 182 -11.36 -13.96 14.89
N ASP A 183 -12.07 -13.95 13.75
CA ASP A 183 -13.54 -13.95 13.68
C ASP A 183 -14.14 -15.23 14.30
N GLU A 184 -13.55 -16.40 14.01
CA GLU A 184 -13.99 -17.67 14.58
C GLU A 184 -13.76 -17.70 16.10
N LYS A 185 -12.62 -17.16 16.56
CA LYS A 185 -12.30 -17.02 17.98
C LYS A 185 -13.26 -16.06 18.68
N ASN A 186 -13.53 -14.89 18.10
CA ASN A 186 -14.48 -13.91 18.65
C ASN A 186 -15.88 -14.51 18.76
N LYS A 187 -16.33 -15.23 17.73
CA LYS A 187 -17.63 -15.92 17.76
C LYS A 187 -17.67 -17.03 18.82
N ALA A 188 -16.60 -17.78 18.99
CA ALA A 188 -16.49 -18.79 20.05
C ALA A 188 -16.47 -18.15 21.44
N GLU A 189 -15.80 -17.01 21.62
CA GLU A 189 -15.81 -16.23 22.85
C GLU A 189 -17.21 -15.68 23.17
N GLN A 190 -17.90 -15.11 22.19
CA GLN A 190 -19.29 -14.65 22.33
C GLN A 190 -20.23 -15.78 22.73
N GLN A 191 -20.16 -16.92 22.03
CA GLN A 191 -20.97 -18.09 22.37
C GLN A 191 -20.69 -18.63 23.77
N LYS A 192 -19.55 -18.29 24.36
CA LYS A 192 -19.21 -18.79 25.68
C LYS A 192 -19.78 -17.97 26.83
N ARG A 193 -20.05 -16.68 26.62
CA ARG A 193 -20.57 -15.75 27.63
C ARG A 193 -22.09 -15.83 27.78
N GLN A 194 -22.61 -17.02 28.03
CA GLN A 194 -24.05 -17.23 28.18
C GLN A 194 -24.45 -17.17 29.66
N LEU A 195 -25.40 -16.27 29.97
CA LEU A 195 -26.17 -16.24 31.21
C LEU A 195 -27.55 -16.81 30.92
N GLN A 196 -27.90 -17.92 31.58
CA GLN A 196 -29.23 -18.51 31.45
C GLN A 196 -30.07 -18.14 32.67
N ASN A 197 -31.18 -17.46 32.43
CA ASN A 197 -32.13 -17.02 33.45
C ASN A 197 -33.43 -17.81 33.33
N VAL A 198 -33.75 -18.64 34.33
CA VAL A 198 -35.03 -19.34 34.42
C VAL A 198 -35.95 -18.53 35.33
N ARG A 199 -37.08 -18.07 34.77
CA ARG A 199 -38.11 -17.29 35.47
C ARG A 199 -39.22 -18.23 35.95
N VAL A 200 -39.43 -18.30 37.26
CA VAL A 200 -40.42 -19.17 37.91
C VAL A 200 -41.40 -18.32 38.72
N PRO A 201 -42.61 -18.05 38.20
CA PRO A 201 -43.66 -17.36 38.94
C PRO A 201 -44.10 -18.12 40.20
N THR A 202 -44.46 -17.41 41.26
CA THR A 202 -45.08 -18.01 42.45
C THR A 202 -46.49 -18.51 42.13
N HIS A 203 -46.84 -19.70 42.61
CA HIS A 203 -48.16 -20.28 42.44
C HIS A 203 -49.07 -19.97 43.64
N GLU A 204 -50.33 -19.56 43.41
CA GLU A 204 -51.27 -19.15 44.48
C GLU A 204 -51.50 -20.24 45.55
N GLY A 205 -51.49 -21.50 45.13
CA GLY A 205 -51.61 -22.66 46.03
C GLY A 205 -50.27 -23.24 46.51
N GLY A 206 -49.15 -22.56 46.28
CA GLY A 206 -47.82 -23.02 46.72
C GLY A 206 -47.29 -22.19 47.89
N SER A 207 -46.37 -22.77 48.66
CA SER A 207 -45.74 -22.11 49.82
C SER A 207 -44.21 -22.03 49.71
N CYS A 208 -43.60 -22.84 48.85
CA CYS A 208 -42.14 -22.94 48.75
C CYS A 208 -41.70 -23.36 47.34
N LEU A 209 -40.61 -22.77 46.85
CA LEU A 209 -39.93 -23.20 45.62
C LEU A 209 -38.84 -24.20 45.98
N PHE A 210 -38.73 -25.28 45.22
CA PHE A 210 -37.61 -26.21 45.23
C PHE A 210 -36.93 -26.21 43.88
N TRP A 211 -35.60 -26.30 43.90
CA TRP A 211 -34.78 -26.44 42.71
C TRP A 211 -33.73 -27.53 42.91
N GLU A 212 -33.40 -28.21 41.83
CA GLU A 212 -32.26 -29.11 41.73
C GLU A 212 -31.63 -28.96 40.35
N PHE A 213 -30.30 -29.05 40.29
CA PHE A 213 -29.56 -28.99 39.04
C PHE A 213 -28.22 -29.73 39.10
N ALA A 214 -27.73 -30.11 37.92
CA ALA A 214 -26.42 -30.73 37.73
C ALA A 214 -25.84 -30.37 36.35
N THR A 215 -24.53 -30.55 36.21
CA THR A 215 -23.80 -30.39 34.94
C THR A 215 -23.01 -31.64 34.58
N ASP A 216 -22.62 -31.82 33.32
CA ASP A 216 -21.90 -33.03 32.88
C ASP A 216 -20.44 -33.11 33.38
N SER A 217 -19.71 -31.98 33.42
CA SER A 217 -18.22 -32.05 33.54
C SER A 217 -17.54 -30.88 34.24
N TYR A 218 -18.22 -29.77 34.50
CA TYR A 218 -17.60 -28.58 35.06
C TYR A 218 -18.57 -27.80 35.95
N ASP A 219 -18.02 -27.06 36.90
CA ASP A 219 -18.77 -26.21 37.81
C ASP A 219 -19.48 -25.06 37.09
N ILE A 220 -20.59 -24.56 37.64
CA ILE A 220 -21.34 -23.41 37.11
C ILE A 220 -21.65 -22.41 38.23
N GLY A 221 -21.70 -21.13 37.92
CA GLY A 221 -22.18 -20.10 38.84
C GLY A 221 -23.69 -20.23 39.02
N PHE A 222 -24.17 -20.20 40.26
CA PHE A 222 -25.60 -20.29 40.55
C PHE A 222 -26.02 -19.27 41.59
N GLY A 223 -27.09 -18.54 41.31
CA GLY A 223 -27.76 -17.65 42.25
C GLY A 223 -29.28 -17.62 42.04
N VAL A 224 -29.98 -17.11 43.03
CA VAL A 224 -31.44 -17.00 43.04
C VAL A 224 -31.83 -15.59 43.48
N TYR A 225 -32.67 -14.95 42.69
CA TYR A 225 -33.23 -13.64 43.00
C TYR A 225 -34.76 -13.73 43.00
N PHE A 226 -35.42 -12.77 43.65
CA PHE A 226 -36.86 -12.68 43.70
C PHE A 226 -37.29 -11.29 43.21
N GLU A 227 -38.04 -11.26 42.11
CA GLU A 227 -38.62 -10.07 41.51
C GLU A 227 -40.04 -9.88 42.07
N TRP A 228 -40.27 -8.77 42.77
CA TRP A 228 -41.55 -8.47 43.43
C TRP A 228 -42.56 -7.90 42.45
N GLY A 229 -43.73 -8.52 42.32
CA GLY A 229 -44.79 -8.01 41.46
C GLY A 229 -45.84 -9.06 41.13
N LYS A 230 -46.98 -8.60 40.60
CA LYS A 230 -48.01 -9.51 40.09
C LYS A 230 -47.61 -10.06 38.74
N THR A 231 -47.73 -11.36 38.60
CA THR A 231 -47.39 -12.05 37.34
C THR A 231 -48.66 -12.29 36.54
N ASN A 232 -48.62 -12.00 35.25
CA ASN A 232 -49.78 -12.23 34.36
C ASN A 232 -49.90 -13.70 33.93
N THR A 233 -48.89 -14.53 34.24
CA THR A 233 -48.74 -15.90 33.75
C THR A 233 -48.11 -16.78 34.82
N SER A 234 -48.66 -17.98 35.04
CA SER A 234 -48.10 -18.99 35.95
C SER A 234 -47.11 -19.94 35.27
N GLU A 235 -46.72 -19.68 34.02
CA GLU A 235 -45.84 -20.52 33.23
C GLU A 235 -44.36 -20.20 33.48
N VAL A 236 -43.52 -21.24 33.55
CA VAL A 236 -42.07 -21.12 33.67
C VAL A 236 -41.47 -20.74 32.32
N SER A 237 -40.67 -19.69 32.26
CA SER A 237 -40.01 -19.24 31.02
C SER A 237 -38.50 -19.24 31.15
N VAL A 238 -37.82 -19.57 30.04
CA VAL A 238 -36.35 -19.60 29.96
C VAL A 238 -35.90 -18.45 29.08
N HIS A 239 -35.06 -17.58 29.64
CA HIS A 239 -34.45 -16.46 28.93
C HIS A 239 -32.94 -16.70 28.85
N ILE A 240 -32.43 -16.71 27.63
CA ILE A 240 -30.99 -16.77 27.37
C ILE A 240 -30.58 -15.33 27.08
N SER A 241 -29.76 -14.77 27.97
CA SER A 241 -29.22 -13.43 27.82
C SER A 241 -27.75 -13.57 27.43
N GLU A 242 -27.38 -12.92 26.34
CA GLU A 242 -25.98 -12.67 25.99
C GLU A 242 -25.50 -11.61 27.00
N SER A 243 -24.34 -11.84 27.64
CA SER A 243 -23.87 -10.99 28.74
C SER A 243 -23.34 -9.62 28.29
N ASP A 244 -23.91 -9.03 27.24
CA ASP A 244 -23.33 -7.91 26.52
C ASP A 244 -24.23 -6.67 26.53
N ASP A 245 -24.71 -6.26 27.71
CA ASP A 245 -25.61 -5.11 27.85
C ASP A 245 -25.38 -4.29 29.14
N GLU A 246 -24.13 -4.05 29.57
CA GLU A 246 -23.82 -2.92 30.49
C GLU A 246 -22.47 -2.24 30.19
N ASP A 247 -22.07 -2.10 28.92
CA ASP A 247 -21.02 -1.14 28.50
C ASP A 247 -21.44 -0.30 27.27
N ASP A 248 -22.75 -0.17 26.99
CA ASP A 248 -23.28 0.93 26.15
C ASP A 248 -23.37 2.21 27.01
N LEU A 249 -22.22 2.65 27.53
CA LEU A 249 -22.04 4.04 27.92
C LEU A 249 -21.90 4.80 26.60
N GLY A 250 -23.04 5.28 26.13
CA GLY A 250 -23.18 6.06 24.91
C GLY A 250 -22.00 7.01 24.69
N GLU A 251 -21.27 6.77 23.61
CA GLU A 251 -20.53 7.80 22.89
C GLU A 251 -21.54 8.77 22.27
N ASP A 252 -22.31 9.47 23.09
CA ASP A 252 -22.90 10.73 22.70
C ASP A 252 -21.86 11.80 23.06
N GLU A 253 -20.99 12.09 22.09
CA GLU A 253 -20.24 13.35 22.07
C GLU A 253 -21.23 14.51 22.11
N GLU A 254 -21.59 14.96 23.30
CA GLU A 254 -22.25 16.24 23.46
C GLU A 254 -21.20 17.35 23.23
N ASP A 255 -21.30 17.95 22.05
CA ASP A 255 -20.97 19.34 21.75
C ASP A 255 -21.51 20.25 22.88
N LEU A 256 -20.75 20.39 23.96
CA LEU A 256 -20.99 21.39 25.00
C LEU A 256 -19.83 22.39 24.99
N ASP A 257 -20.09 23.48 24.28
CA ASP A 257 -19.36 24.74 24.29
C ASP A 257 -19.17 25.25 25.72
N SER A 258 -18.01 24.93 26.30
CA SER A 258 -17.58 25.37 27.62
C SER A 258 -17.00 26.79 27.54
N SER A 259 -17.83 27.77 27.22
CA SER A 259 -17.61 29.16 27.60
C SER A 259 -18.63 29.57 28.66
N ASP A 260 -18.36 29.23 29.92
CA ASP A 260 -18.72 30.09 31.06
C ASP A 260 -18.01 29.60 32.33
N ILE A 261 -16.85 30.20 32.56
CA ILE A 261 -16.22 30.28 33.86
C ILE A 261 -17.05 31.24 34.72
N ALA A 262 -17.63 30.72 35.80
CA ALA A 262 -17.87 31.53 37.00
C ALA A 262 -17.38 30.74 38.21
N THR A 263 -16.18 31.13 38.64
CA THR A 263 -15.55 30.81 39.92
C THR A 263 -16.48 31.11 41.10
N VAL A 264 -16.73 30.12 41.95
CA VAL A 264 -16.99 30.37 43.37
C VAL A 264 -16.42 29.22 44.20
N ASP A 265 -15.49 29.64 45.05
CA ASP A 265 -14.73 28.92 46.05
C ASP A 265 -15.68 28.48 47.19
N ASP A 266 -15.90 27.17 47.39
CA ASP A 266 -16.38 26.63 48.66
C ASP A 266 -15.91 25.17 48.84
N LEU A 267 -15.01 24.97 49.80
CA LEU A 267 -14.24 23.76 50.07
C LEU A 267 -14.76 22.97 51.29
N GLU A 268 -16.06 23.05 51.63
CA GLU A 268 -16.55 22.40 52.87
C GLU A 268 -17.98 21.79 52.90
N SER A 269 -18.49 21.18 51.82
CA SER A 269 -19.75 20.39 51.87
C SER A 269 -19.59 18.90 51.56
N GLY A 270 -20.09 18.05 52.47
CA GLY A 270 -20.10 16.57 52.41
C GLY A 270 -20.99 15.97 51.30
N PRO A 271 -21.11 14.62 51.23
CA PRO A 271 -21.44 13.91 50.00
C PRO A 271 -22.85 14.22 49.51
N LEU A 272 -22.91 14.77 48.30
CA LEU A 272 -24.13 15.09 47.57
C LEU A 272 -24.85 13.80 47.15
N GLN A 273 -26.16 13.77 47.40
CA GLN A 273 -27.08 12.74 46.96
C GLN A 273 -26.97 12.55 45.45
N THR A 274 -26.65 11.32 45.04
CA THR A 274 -26.67 10.88 43.65
C THR A 274 -28.08 11.05 43.08
N ILE A 275 -28.23 12.00 42.15
CA ILE A 275 -29.42 12.12 41.31
C ILE A 275 -29.39 10.93 40.34
N VAL A 276 -30.26 9.94 40.59
CA VAL A 276 -30.48 8.82 39.67
C VAL A 276 -31.51 9.23 38.59
N PRO A 277 -31.23 9.01 37.29
CA PRO A 277 -32.12 9.39 36.20
C PRO A 277 -33.45 8.61 36.19
N SER A 278 -34.50 9.27 35.70
CA SER A 278 -35.92 8.89 35.72
C SER A 278 -36.32 7.69 34.83
N SER A 279 -35.38 7.01 34.17
CA SER A 279 -35.64 5.78 33.39
C SER A 279 -35.75 4.51 34.25
N MET A 280 -35.47 4.59 35.55
CA MET A 280 -35.51 3.48 36.51
C MET A 280 -36.85 3.33 37.26
N GLN A 281 -37.85 4.19 37.00
CA GLN A 281 -39.04 4.31 37.86
C GLN A 281 -40.11 3.22 37.72
N ASN A 282 -39.99 2.26 36.78
CA ASN A 282 -41.02 1.23 36.54
C ASN A 282 -40.53 -0.24 36.58
N LYS A 283 -39.31 -0.51 37.06
CA LYS A 283 -38.84 -1.90 37.21
C LYS A 283 -39.28 -2.47 38.58
N PRO A 284 -39.88 -3.67 38.63
CA PRO A 284 -40.23 -4.31 39.90
C PRO A 284 -38.99 -4.47 40.80
N PRO A 285 -39.09 -4.23 42.12
CA PRO A 285 -37.95 -4.36 43.01
C PRO A 285 -37.45 -5.80 43.03
N ILE A 286 -36.13 -6.00 43.18
CA ILE A 286 -35.49 -7.33 43.18
C ILE A 286 -34.78 -7.55 44.51
N SER A 287 -34.98 -8.73 45.10
CA SER A 287 -34.28 -9.18 46.32
C SER A 287 -33.34 -10.35 46.02
N ILE A 288 -32.20 -10.40 46.71
CA ILE A 288 -31.22 -11.47 46.58
C ILE A 288 -31.59 -12.58 47.57
N ILE A 289 -31.83 -13.79 47.07
CA ILE A 289 -32.13 -14.97 47.89
C ILE A 289 -30.88 -15.82 48.08
N VAL A 290 -30.21 -16.14 46.97
CA VAL A 290 -28.92 -16.85 46.95
C VAL A 290 -27.97 -16.04 46.07
N PRO A 291 -26.86 -15.50 46.60
CA PRO A 291 -25.87 -14.81 45.79
C PRO A 291 -25.21 -15.78 44.80
N ILE A 292 -24.76 -15.26 43.65
CA ILE A 292 -24.08 -16.07 42.64
C ILE A 292 -22.73 -16.52 43.16
N TYR A 293 -22.56 -17.83 43.27
CA TYR A 293 -21.27 -18.47 43.55
C TYR A 293 -21.10 -19.72 42.68
N ARG A 294 -19.84 -20.08 42.42
CA ARG A 294 -19.46 -21.31 41.69
C ARG A 294 -19.86 -22.55 42.49
N ARG A 295 -20.53 -23.50 41.84
CA ARG A 295 -20.98 -24.77 42.43
C ARG A 295 -20.41 -25.94 41.63
N ASP A 296 -19.72 -26.85 42.31
CA ASP A 296 -19.16 -28.10 41.75
C ASP A 296 -20.25 -29.16 41.48
N CYS A 297 -21.32 -28.77 40.78
CA CYS A 297 -22.49 -29.59 40.48
C CYS A 297 -22.28 -30.63 39.37
N GLN A 298 -21.04 -30.78 38.89
CA GLN A 298 -20.59 -31.90 38.05
C GLN A 298 -20.30 -33.16 38.86
N ASN A 299 -20.00 -33.02 40.14
CA ASN A 299 -19.69 -34.15 41.02
C ASN A 299 -20.95 -34.67 41.70
N GLU A 300 -21.86 -33.77 42.10
CA GLU A 300 -23.07 -34.07 42.84
C GLU A 300 -24.22 -33.12 42.44
N VAL A 301 -25.46 -33.59 42.53
CA VAL A 301 -26.65 -32.77 42.26
C VAL A 301 -26.76 -31.68 43.34
N TYR A 302 -26.84 -30.42 42.92
CA TYR A 302 -27.07 -29.30 43.82
C TYR A 302 -28.56 -29.01 43.94
N ALA A 303 -29.08 -28.91 45.17
CA ALA A 303 -30.49 -28.67 45.43
C ALA A 303 -30.69 -27.61 46.53
N GLY A 304 -31.84 -26.95 46.50
CA GLY A 304 -32.22 -25.96 47.52
C GLY A 304 -33.70 -25.64 47.49
N SER A 305 -34.13 -24.88 48.49
CA SER A 305 -35.53 -24.47 48.63
C SER A 305 -35.65 -23.09 49.26
N HIS A 306 -36.72 -22.37 48.94
CA HIS A 306 -37.04 -21.09 49.56
C HIS A 306 -38.56 -20.92 49.74
N VAL A 307 -38.97 -20.60 50.97
CA VAL A 307 -40.37 -20.29 51.31
C VAL A 307 -40.77 -18.99 50.62
N TYR A 308 -41.96 -18.93 50.04
CA TYR A 308 -42.39 -17.76 49.28
C TYR A 308 -42.42 -16.51 50.18
N PRO A 309 -41.64 -15.46 49.86
CA PRO A 309 -41.67 -14.21 50.62
C PRO A 309 -42.91 -13.37 50.28
N GLY A 310 -43.57 -13.65 49.15
CA GLY A 310 -44.76 -12.98 48.66
C GLY A 310 -45.09 -13.44 47.24
N GLU A 311 -45.97 -12.71 46.56
CA GLU A 311 -46.27 -12.90 45.14
C GLU A 311 -45.18 -12.25 44.27
N GLY A 312 -44.63 -13.01 43.32
CA GLY A 312 -43.52 -12.55 42.48
C GLY A 312 -42.96 -13.61 41.54
N VAL A 313 -41.75 -13.38 41.04
CA VAL A 313 -41.03 -14.28 40.14
C VAL A 313 -39.66 -14.61 40.70
N TYR A 314 -39.35 -15.90 40.83
CA TYR A 314 -37.98 -16.34 41.08
C TYR A 314 -37.15 -16.28 39.79
N LEU A 315 -35.94 -15.73 39.90
CA LEU A 315 -34.94 -15.68 38.83
C LEU A 315 -33.80 -16.61 39.22
N LEU A 316 -33.79 -17.83 38.66
CA LEU A 316 -32.67 -18.76 38.80
C LEU A 316 -31.63 -18.39 37.75
N LYS A 317 -30.47 -17.90 38.20
CA LYS A 317 -29.39 -17.47 37.33
C LYS A 317 -28.32 -18.54 37.27
N PHE A 318 -28.09 -19.06 36.07
CA PHE A 318 -26.98 -19.95 35.76
C PHE A 318 -25.92 -19.16 34.98
N ASP A 319 -24.80 -18.94 35.63
CA ASP A 319 -23.72 -18.07 35.17
C ASP A 319 -22.51 -18.88 34.71
N ASN A 320 -22.22 -18.81 33.41
CA ASN A 320 -21.04 -19.39 32.79
C ASN A 320 -20.07 -18.31 32.24
N SER A 321 -20.27 -17.04 32.58
CA SER A 321 -19.49 -15.90 32.07
C SER A 321 -17.99 -16.00 32.35
N TYR A 322 -17.60 -16.55 33.51
CA TYR A 322 -16.19 -16.72 33.92
C TYR A 322 -15.42 -17.75 33.12
N SER A 323 -16.10 -18.51 32.29
CA SER A 323 -15.53 -19.64 31.61
C SER A 323 -15.00 -19.14 30.24
N LEU A 324 -13.75 -19.46 29.82
CA LEU A 324 -13.17 -19.15 28.46
C LEU A 324 -13.21 -20.22 27.31
N TRP A 325 -13.18 -21.54 27.56
CA TRP A 325 -13.23 -22.60 26.49
C TRP A 325 -14.20 -23.81 26.65
N ARG A 326 -15.33 -23.68 27.34
CA ARG A 326 -16.12 -24.77 27.99
C ARG A 326 -17.58 -24.39 28.14
N SER A 327 -18.43 -24.88 27.25
CA SER A 327 -19.88 -24.85 27.43
C SER A 327 -20.32 -25.76 28.60
N LYS A 328 -21.55 -25.58 29.06
CA LYS A 328 -22.17 -26.41 30.11
C LYS A 328 -23.47 -26.99 29.57
N THR A 329 -23.64 -28.30 29.71
CA THR A 329 -24.97 -28.92 29.65
C THR A 329 -25.57 -28.81 31.04
N LEU A 330 -26.69 -28.10 31.17
CA LEU A 330 -27.40 -27.92 32.43
C LEU A 330 -28.66 -28.79 32.45
N TYR A 331 -28.77 -29.66 33.44
CA TYR A 331 -30.02 -30.34 33.76
C TYR A 331 -30.60 -29.68 35.00
N TYR A 332 -31.86 -29.27 34.94
CA TYR A 332 -32.53 -28.65 36.08
C TYR A 332 -33.97 -29.13 36.21
N ARG A 333 -34.47 -29.12 37.45
CA ARG A 333 -35.88 -29.33 37.77
C ARG A 333 -36.30 -28.33 38.82
N VAL A 334 -37.46 -27.72 38.62
CA VAL A 334 -38.11 -26.83 39.58
C VAL A 334 -39.51 -27.33 39.87
N PHE A 335 -39.91 -27.25 41.14
CA PHE A 335 -41.25 -27.63 41.57
C PHE A 335 -41.63 -26.85 42.83
N TYR A 336 -42.92 -26.77 43.13
CA TYR A 336 -43.44 -26.11 44.31
C TYR A 336 -44.21 -27.09 45.19
N THR A 337 -44.25 -26.81 46.48
CA THR A 337 -45.05 -27.58 47.45
C THR A 337 -46.23 -26.74 47.94
N ARG A 338 -47.28 -27.41 48.40
CA ARG A 338 -48.41 -26.79 49.09
C ARG A 338 -48.08 -26.56 50.55
#